data_AF-A0A1A6FQ56-F1
#
_entry.id   AF-A0A1A6FQ56-F1
#
_cell.length_a   1.000
_cell.length_b   1.000
_cell.length_c   1.000
_cell.angle_alpha   90.00
_cell.angle_beta   90.00
_cell.angle_gamma   90.00
#
_symmetry.space_group_name_H-M   'P 1'
#
loop_
_entity.id
_entity.type
_entity.pdbx_description
1 polymer ?
#
loop_
_entity_poly.entity_id
_entity_poly.type
_entity_poly.pdbx_seq_one_letter_code
_entity_poly.pdbx_strand_id
1 'polypeptide(L)'
;MSVISVGASPRLASTKGLFALIREDVACVPQRDPAARSSLEVVLFYPGVHALIWHRIANRLWRSGRKFSARGLSWFARLVTNIDIHPGATIGERFFIDHGAGVVVGETAVIGDDVTMYHGVTLGGTSWSPGKRHPTLEDGVLIGAGAKILGPITVGPRARIGANSVVIEDVPPEMTVVGIPGRIVREQRRRSGHDGRIDLEHHLIPDPVGDAISVLIDRIDFLEARLAHVQLRVNEAAHRPTGDSTP
;
A
#
# COMPACT_ATOMS: atom_id res chain seq x y z
N MET A 1 -2.86 6.18 -31.02
CA MET A 1 -1.52 5.84 -30.50
C MET A 1 -1.70 4.73 -29.49
N SER A 2 -1.31 3.51 -29.86
CA SER A 2 -1.47 2.31 -29.04
C SER A 2 -0.49 2.38 -27.87
N VAL A 3 -1.00 2.50 -26.65
CA VAL A 3 -0.19 2.41 -25.44
C VAL A 3 0.21 0.95 -25.30
N ILE A 4 1.48 0.65 -25.56
CA ILE A 4 2.04 -0.69 -25.39
C ILE A 4 2.01 -0.97 -23.88
N SER A 5 1.12 -1.86 -23.47
CA SER A 5 1.13 -2.48 -22.16
C SER A 5 2.45 -3.22 -22.01
N VAL A 6 3.39 -2.62 -21.26
CA VAL A 6 4.62 -3.28 -20.84
C VAL A 6 4.22 -4.29 -19.78
N GLY A 7 3.85 -5.49 -20.20
CA GLY A 7 3.63 -6.61 -19.31
C GLY A 7 4.89 -6.84 -18.48
N ALA A 8 4.78 -6.71 -17.16
CA ALA A 8 5.87 -6.96 -16.23
C ALA A 8 6.46 -8.36 -16.51
N SER A 9 7.75 -8.42 -16.88
CA SER A 9 8.44 -9.70 -17.03
C SER A 9 8.34 -10.49 -15.72
N PRO A 10 8.05 -11.80 -15.77
CA PRO A 10 8.01 -12.62 -14.57
C PRO A 10 9.41 -12.62 -13.95
N ARG A 11 9.57 -11.98 -12.79
CA ARG A 11 10.84 -12.03 -12.04
C ARG A 11 11.18 -13.50 -11.79
N LEU A 12 12.34 -13.90 -12.33
CA LEU A 12 12.98 -15.16 -11.99
C LEU A 12 13.23 -15.16 -10.48
N ALA A 13 12.92 -16.29 -9.84
CA ALA A 13 13.21 -16.50 -8.43
C ALA A 13 14.67 -16.18 -8.11
N SER A 14 14.94 -15.62 -6.93
CA SER A 14 16.31 -15.38 -6.47
C SER A 14 17.19 -16.62 -6.70
N THR A 15 18.38 -16.40 -7.21
CA THR A 15 19.40 -17.42 -7.49
C THR A 15 20.06 -17.94 -6.22
N LYS A 16 19.78 -17.33 -5.07
CA LYS A 16 20.34 -17.71 -3.77
C LYS A 16 19.73 -19.00 -3.24
N GLY A 17 20.55 -19.76 -2.51
CA GLY A 17 20.08 -20.92 -1.76
C GLY A 17 19.10 -20.52 -0.65
N LEU A 18 18.25 -21.46 -0.23
CA LEU A 18 17.22 -21.24 0.81
C LEU A 18 17.81 -20.65 2.11
N PHE A 19 18.96 -21.18 2.55
CA PHE A 19 19.64 -20.69 3.75
C PHE A 19 20.16 -19.26 3.61
N ALA A 20 20.66 -18.88 2.43
CA ALA A 20 21.14 -17.53 2.18
C ALA A 20 19.97 -16.53 2.19
N LEU A 21 18.82 -16.90 1.61
CA LEU A 21 17.59 -16.11 1.67
C LEU A 21 17.11 -15.88 3.11
N ILE A 22 17.00 -16.96 3.89
CA ILE A 22 16.57 -16.87 5.30
C ILE A 22 17.55 -16.01 6.12
N ARG A 23 18.85 -16.16 5.88
CA ARG A 23 19.87 -15.34 6.55
C ARG A 23 19.67 -13.85 6.26
N GLU A 24 19.35 -13.49 5.02
CA GLU A 24 19.10 -12.11 4.64
C GLU A 24 17.82 -11.54 5.23
N ASP A 25 16.74 -12.34 5.29
CA ASP A 25 15.50 -11.94 5.93
C ASP A 25 15.68 -11.65 7.43
N VAL A 26 16.51 -12.46 8.12
CA VAL A 26 16.85 -12.21 9.53
C VAL A 26 17.75 -10.99 9.67
N ALA A 27 18.71 -10.82 8.77
CA ALA A 27 19.70 -9.74 8.84
C ALA A 27 19.10 -8.36 8.57
N CYS A 28 17.98 -8.26 7.83
CA CYS A 28 17.35 -6.96 7.56
C CYS A 28 16.52 -6.42 8.73
N VAL A 29 16.09 -7.27 9.68
CA VAL A 29 15.18 -6.86 10.76
C VAL A 29 15.78 -5.76 11.65
N PRO A 30 17.02 -5.85 12.17
CA PRO A 30 17.56 -4.82 13.07
C PRO A 30 17.74 -3.44 12.41
N GLN A 31 17.82 -3.40 11.07
CA GLN A 31 17.93 -2.14 10.32
C GLN A 31 16.58 -1.44 10.17
N ARG A 32 15.48 -2.18 10.34
CA ARG A 32 14.11 -1.72 10.05
C ARG A 32 13.23 -1.64 11.30
N ASP A 33 13.58 -2.38 12.34
CA ASP A 33 12.88 -2.38 13.62
C ASP A 33 13.86 -2.06 14.77
N PRO A 34 13.75 -0.86 15.37
CA PRO A 34 14.53 -0.47 16.54
C PRO A 34 14.32 -1.37 17.77
N ALA A 35 13.22 -2.13 17.83
CA ALA A 35 12.93 -3.04 18.93
C ALA A 35 13.75 -4.35 18.85
N ALA A 36 14.31 -4.68 17.69
CA ALA A 36 15.11 -5.90 17.51
C ALA A 36 16.51 -5.74 18.11
N ARG A 37 16.71 -6.25 19.34
CA ARG A 37 17.97 -6.06 20.09
C ARG A 37 19.06 -7.05 19.67
N SER A 38 18.69 -8.22 19.16
CA SER A 38 19.64 -9.25 18.73
C SER A 38 19.08 -10.15 17.64
N SER A 39 19.95 -10.71 16.78
CA SER A 39 19.51 -11.66 15.74
C SER A 39 18.92 -12.94 16.34
N LEU A 40 19.34 -13.36 17.54
CA LEU A 40 18.77 -14.53 18.21
C LEU A 40 17.31 -14.29 18.62
N GLU A 41 17.02 -13.11 19.16
CA GLU A 41 15.65 -12.69 19.48
C GLU A 41 14.77 -12.63 18.22
N VAL A 42 15.31 -12.09 17.12
CA VAL A 42 14.61 -12.08 15.82
C VAL A 42 14.26 -13.49 15.37
N VAL A 43 15.21 -14.42 15.41
CA VAL A 43 14.97 -15.81 14.98
C VAL A 43 13.98 -16.53 15.89
N LEU A 44 13.99 -16.27 17.20
CA LEU A 44 13.14 -17.00 18.16
C LEU A 44 11.73 -16.41 18.29
N PHE A 45 11.57 -15.10 18.15
CA PHE A 45 10.35 -14.41 18.58
C PHE A 45 9.67 -13.53 17.54
N TYR A 46 10.22 -13.37 16.32
CA TYR A 46 9.54 -12.60 15.27
C TYR A 46 8.65 -13.48 14.40
N PRO A 47 7.31 -13.38 14.50
CA PRO A 47 6.39 -14.20 13.72
C PRO A 47 6.50 -13.92 12.21
N GLY A 48 6.87 -12.69 11.82
CA GLY A 48 7.12 -12.31 10.44
C GLY A 48 8.25 -13.12 9.79
N VAL A 49 9.36 -13.30 10.52
CA VAL A 49 10.49 -14.12 10.08
C VAL A 49 10.09 -15.59 10.00
N HIS A 50 9.36 -16.11 11.00
CA HIS A 50 8.86 -17.49 10.98
C HIS A 50 7.97 -17.75 9.77
N ALA A 51 7.03 -16.84 9.48
CA ALA A 51 6.13 -16.96 8.34
C ALA A 51 6.90 -17.00 7.02
N LEU A 52 7.97 -16.20 6.89
CA LEU A 52 8.83 -16.20 5.71
C LEU A 52 9.60 -17.50 5.55
N ILE A 53 10.18 -18.03 6.63
CA ILE A 53 10.89 -19.32 6.61
C ILE A 53 9.94 -20.42 6.11
N TRP A 54 8.75 -20.52 6.71
CA TRP A 54 7.75 -21.51 6.30
C TRP A 54 7.29 -21.31 4.86
N HIS A 55 7.06 -20.05 4.45
CA HIS A 55 6.68 -19.73 3.08
C HIS A 55 7.76 -20.15 2.07
N ARG A 56 9.05 -19.86 2.32
CA ARG A 56 10.12 -20.21 1.38
C ARG A 56 10.23 -21.73 1.19
N ILE A 57 10.03 -22.52 2.25
CA ILE A 57 9.96 -23.98 2.17
C ILE A 57 8.70 -24.41 1.39
N ALA A 58 7.54 -23.85 1.72
CA ALA A 58 6.28 -24.16 1.05
C ALA A 58 6.31 -23.79 -0.45
N ASN A 59 6.92 -22.66 -0.81
CA ASN A 59 7.08 -22.20 -2.19
C ASN A 59 7.97 -23.15 -2.99
N ARG A 60 9.04 -23.67 -2.40
CA ARG A 60 9.88 -24.68 -3.05
C ARG A 60 9.12 -25.98 -3.31
N LEU A 61 8.33 -26.46 -2.34
CA LEU A 61 7.44 -27.62 -2.52
C LEU A 61 6.36 -27.36 -3.59
N TRP A 62 5.79 -26.16 -3.60
CA TRP A 62 4.79 -25.74 -4.58
C TRP A 62 5.36 -25.78 -6.00
N ARG A 63 6.55 -25.21 -6.19
CA ARG A 63 7.27 -25.18 -7.47
C ARG A 63 7.74 -26.56 -7.93
N SER A 64 8.00 -27.49 -6.99
CA SER A 64 8.31 -28.88 -7.30
C SER A 64 7.08 -29.75 -7.56
N GLY A 65 5.88 -29.17 -7.69
CA GLY A 65 4.63 -29.87 -7.95
C GLY A 65 3.94 -30.50 -6.73
N ARG A 66 4.54 -30.44 -5.54
CA ARG A 66 3.98 -31.02 -4.29
C ARG A 66 2.97 -30.07 -3.64
N LYS A 67 1.93 -29.71 -4.39
CA LYS A 67 0.97 -28.65 -4.01
C LYS A 67 0.21 -28.94 -2.71
N PHE A 68 -0.17 -30.20 -2.48
CA PHE A 68 -0.87 -30.60 -1.24
C PHE A 68 -0.03 -30.33 0.01
N SER A 69 1.22 -30.80 0.02
CA SER A 69 2.14 -30.58 1.14
C SER A 69 2.46 -29.10 1.33
N ALA A 70 2.63 -28.35 0.24
CA ALA A 70 2.84 -26.92 0.29
C ALA A 70 1.66 -26.16 0.94
N ARG A 71 0.41 -26.55 0.63
CA ARG A 71 -0.80 -25.98 1.27
C ARG A 71 -0.90 -26.35 2.74
N GLY A 72 -0.60 -27.60 3.11
CA GLY A 72 -0.55 -28.01 4.52
C GLY A 72 0.47 -27.19 5.33
N LEU A 73 1.65 -26.94 4.75
CA LEU A 73 2.68 -26.13 5.39
C LEU A 73 2.28 -24.66 5.54
N SER A 74 1.68 -24.06 4.51
CA SER A 74 1.15 -22.69 4.57
C SER A 74 0.02 -22.56 5.60
N TRP A 75 -0.87 -23.55 5.70
CA TRP A 75 -1.90 -23.59 6.74
C TRP A 75 -1.29 -23.65 8.15
N PHE A 76 -0.28 -24.50 8.36
CA PHE A 76 0.42 -24.59 9.64
C PHE A 76 1.14 -23.28 9.99
N ALA A 77 1.82 -22.67 9.02
CA ALA A 77 2.46 -21.36 9.21
C ALA A 77 1.44 -20.30 9.65
N ARG A 78 0.27 -20.25 9.00
CA ARG A 78 -0.83 -19.35 9.37
C ARG A 78 -1.32 -19.60 10.79
N LEU A 79 -1.44 -20.86 11.21
CA LEU A 79 -1.90 -21.23 12.55
C LEU A 79 -0.98 -20.69 13.65
N VAL A 80 0.34 -20.74 13.45
CA VAL A 80 1.32 -20.35 14.48
C VAL A 80 1.76 -18.89 14.40
N THR A 81 1.63 -18.24 13.23
CA THR A 81 2.10 -16.85 13.02
C THR A 81 0.99 -15.83 12.82
N ASN A 82 -0.25 -16.26 12.55
CA ASN A 82 -1.37 -15.42 12.13
C ASN A 82 -1.12 -14.63 10.81
N ILE A 83 -0.15 -15.10 10.00
CA ILE A 83 0.20 -14.55 8.68
C ILE A 83 -0.18 -15.59 7.63
N ASP A 84 -1.04 -15.23 6.67
CA ASP A 84 -1.46 -16.10 5.58
C ASP A 84 -0.71 -15.74 4.29
N ILE A 85 0.26 -16.56 3.91
CA ILE A 85 0.98 -16.41 2.64
C ILE A 85 0.74 -17.67 1.81
N HIS A 86 0.12 -17.49 0.64
CA HIS A 86 -0.08 -18.59 -0.29
C HIS A 86 1.27 -19.12 -0.81
N PRO A 87 1.49 -20.45 -0.89
CA PRO A 87 2.76 -21.02 -1.35
C PRO A 87 3.16 -20.59 -2.77
N GLY A 88 2.18 -20.29 -3.62
CA GLY A 88 2.39 -19.82 -5.00
C GLY A 88 2.90 -18.38 -5.13
N ALA A 89 2.81 -17.56 -4.07
CA ALA A 89 3.29 -16.19 -4.10
C ALA A 89 4.79 -16.16 -4.39
N THR A 90 5.25 -15.13 -5.10
CA THR A 90 6.69 -14.94 -5.37
C THR A 90 7.18 -13.78 -4.52
N ILE A 91 8.14 -14.05 -3.65
CA ILE A 91 8.69 -13.09 -2.70
C ILE A 91 10.19 -12.98 -2.93
N GLY A 92 10.67 -11.75 -3.06
CA GLY A 92 12.07 -11.38 -3.17
C GLY A 92 12.86 -11.57 -1.88
N GLU A 93 13.93 -10.82 -1.77
CA GLU A 93 14.89 -10.82 -0.67
C GLU A 93 14.57 -9.70 0.33
N ARG A 94 14.87 -9.94 1.61
CA ARG A 94 14.72 -8.92 2.66
C ARG A 94 13.30 -8.35 2.70
N PHE A 95 12.30 -9.20 2.46
CA PHE A 95 10.91 -8.84 2.70
C PHE A 95 10.69 -8.81 4.21
N PHE A 96 10.20 -7.69 4.73
CA PHE A 96 10.02 -7.52 6.16
C PHE A 96 8.53 -7.41 6.49
N ILE A 97 8.07 -8.28 7.40
CA ILE A 97 6.70 -8.26 7.91
C ILE A 97 6.73 -7.84 9.36
N ASP A 98 6.32 -6.61 9.64
CA ASP A 98 6.27 -6.07 10.98
C ASP A 98 4.89 -6.29 11.61
N HIS A 99 4.87 -6.79 12.84
CA HIS A 99 3.66 -7.13 13.59
C HIS A 99 2.64 -7.99 12.83
N GLY A 100 3.07 -8.87 11.91
CA GLY A 100 2.27 -9.43 10.80
C GLY A 100 0.89 -10.08 11.03
N ALA A 101 0.32 -10.07 12.22
CA ALA A 101 -1.06 -10.50 12.48
C ALA A 101 -2.05 -9.96 11.43
N GLY A 102 -2.79 -10.89 10.80
CA GLY A 102 -3.80 -10.55 9.80
C GLY A 102 -3.24 -10.15 8.42
N VAL A 103 -1.95 -10.34 8.17
CA VAL A 103 -1.37 -10.22 6.83
C VAL A 103 -1.89 -11.34 5.93
N VAL A 104 -2.32 -10.99 4.72
CA VAL A 104 -2.82 -11.92 3.70
C VAL A 104 -2.14 -11.67 2.36
N VAL A 105 -1.44 -12.67 1.82
CA VAL A 105 -0.74 -12.61 0.53
C VAL A 105 -1.26 -13.72 -0.38
N GLY A 106 -1.95 -13.32 -1.45
CA GLY A 106 -2.58 -14.27 -2.37
C GLY A 106 -1.64 -14.97 -3.35
N GLU A 107 -2.18 -15.99 -4.03
CA GLU A 107 -1.40 -16.95 -4.83
C GLU A 107 -0.52 -16.33 -5.91
N THR A 108 -1.01 -15.33 -6.64
CA THR A 108 -0.29 -14.75 -7.79
C THR A 108 0.36 -13.41 -7.45
N ALA A 109 0.49 -13.12 -6.15
CA ALA A 109 1.17 -11.94 -5.67
C ALA A 109 2.67 -12.05 -6.01
N VAL A 110 3.25 -10.92 -6.41
CA VAL A 110 4.68 -10.78 -6.61
C VAL A 110 5.14 -9.66 -5.68
N ILE A 111 6.12 -9.95 -4.83
CA ILE A 111 6.69 -9.00 -3.87
C ILE A 111 8.18 -8.88 -4.20
N GLY A 112 8.63 -7.67 -4.50
CA GLY A 112 10.02 -7.34 -4.78
C GLY A 112 10.92 -7.44 -3.56
N ASP A 113 12.15 -6.97 -3.74
CA ASP A 113 13.16 -6.93 -2.69
C ASP A 113 12.93 -5.73 -1.77
N ASP A 114 13.37 -5.84 -0.52
CA ASP A 114 13.36 -4.73 0.44
C ASP A 114 11.98 -4.12 0.74
N VAL A 115 10.91 -4.85 0.45
CA VAL A 115 9.54 -4.44 0.77
C VAL A 115 9.32 -4.56 2.28
N THR A 116 8.58 -3.61 2.85
CA THR A 116 8.10 -3.67 4.24
C THR A 116 6.59 -3.64 4.29
N MET A 117 6.01 -4.53 5.09
CA MET A 117 4.57 -4.69 5.25
C MET A 117 4.21 -4.77 6.73
N TYR A 118 3.26 -3.94 7.15
CA TYR A 118 2.73 -3.98 8.50
C TYR A 118 1.54 -4.95 8.64
N HIS A 119 1.12 -5.17 9.89
CA HIS A 119 -0.04 -5.96 10.26
C HIS A 119 -1.32 -5.62 9.47
N GLY A 120 -2.20 -6.60 9.30
CA GLY A 120 -3.52 -6.42 8.67
C GLY A 120 -3.51 -6.07 7.18
N VAL A 121 -2.34 -6.07 6.52
CA VAL A 121 -2.23 -5.80 5.09
C VAL A 121 -2.78 -6.95 4.26
N THR A 122 -3.46 -6.65 3.15
CA THR A 122 -3.96 -7.66 2.21
C THR A 122 -3.50 -7.38 0.79
N LEU A 123 -2.86 -8.36 0.16
CA LEU A 123 -2.62 -8.44 -1.28
C LEU A 123 -3.65 -9.39 -1.90
N GLY A 124 -4.82 -8.83 -2.23
CA GLY A 124 -6.03 -9.58 -2.56
C GLY A 124 -6.32 -9.66 -4.06
N GLY A 125 -7.13 -10.66 -4.44
CA GLY A 125 -7.62 -10.82 -5.80
C GLY A 125 -8.96 -10.13 -6.03
N THR A 126 -9.25 -9.74 -7.27
CA THR A 126 -10.53 -9.13 -7.68
C THR A 126 -11.32 -9.97 -8.69
N SER A 127 -10.80 -11.14 -9.08
CA SER A 127 -11.41 -12.02 -10.08
C SER A 127 -11.36 -13.49 -9.67
N TRP A 128 -12.35 -14.25 -10.14
CA TRP A 128 -12.45 -15.70 -10.02
C TRP A 128 -11.70 -16.44 -11.14
N SER A 129 -11.30 -15.73 -12.20
CA SER A 129 -10.62 -16.32 -13.35
C SER A 129 -9.23 -16.84 -12.96
N PRO A 130 -8.82 -18.02 -13.46
CA PRO A 130 -7.45 -18.49 -13.34
C PRO A 130 -6.48 -17.48 -13.95
N GLY A 131 -5.33 -17.26 -13.30
CA GLY A 131 -4.28 -16.35 -13.78
C GLY A 131 -3.86 -15.28 -12.75
N LYS A 132 -3.11 -14.29 -13.26
CA LYS A 132 -2.63 -13.14 -12.48
C LYS A 132 -3.84 -12.30 -12.04
N ARG A 133 -4.03 -12.19 -10.73
CA ARG A 133 -5.18 -11.52 -10.11
C ARG A 133 -4.84 -10.79 -8.82
N HIS A 134 -3.63 -11.00 -8.29
CA HIS A 134 -3.12 -10.34 -7.11
C HIS A 134 -2.04 -9.32 -7.47
N PRO A 135 -1.73 -8.36 -6.58
CA PRO A 135 -0.80 -7.29 -6.87
C PRO A 135 0.62 -7.72 -7.20
N THR A 136 1.36 -6.82 -7.84
CA THR A 136 2.82 -6.82 -7.94
C THR A 136 3.33 -5.63 -7.14
N LEU A 137 4.16 -5.88 -6.14
CA LEU A 137 4.89 -4.86 -5.42
C LEU A 137 6.33 -4.86 -5.93
N GLU A 138 6.82 -3.72 -6.37
CA GLU A 138 8.21 -3.56 -6.76
C GLU A 138 9.11 -3.27 -5.54
N ASP A 139 10.39 -3.02 -5.79
CA ASP A 139 11.41 -3.03 -4.74
C ASP A 139 11.29 -1.81 -3.82
N GLY A 140 11.50 -2.03 -2.52
CA GLY A 140 11.48 -0.99 -1.50
C GLY A 140 10.09 -0.41 -1.19
N VAL A 141 9.01 -1.03 -1.66
CA VAL A 141 7.64 -0.59 -1.34
C VAL A 141 7.39 -0.69 0.16
N LEU A 142 6.75 0.35 0.72
CA LEU A 142 6.30 0.37 2.10
C LEU A 142 4.79 0.33 2.17
N ILE A 143 4.24 -0.58 2.98
CA ILE A 143 2.79 -0.72 3.14
C ILE A 143 2.41 -0.59 4.60
N GLY A 144 1.76 0.52 4.92
CA GLY A 144 1.24 0.84 6.24
C GLY A 144 0.17 -0.15 6.72
N ALA A 145 -0.02 -0.17 8.04
CA ALA A 145 -0.90 -1.11 8.72
C ALA A 145 -2.33 -1.10 8.15
N GLY A 146 -2.91 -2.29 7.96
CA GLY A 146 -4.30 -2.43 7.55
C GLY A 146 -4.61 -2.11 6.08
N ALA A 147 -3.63 -1.71 5.26
CA ALA A 147 -3.88 -1.39 3.85
C ALA A 147 -4.36 -2.59 3.03
N LYS A 148 -5.20 -2.35 2.02
CA LYS A 148 -5.75 -3.36 1.12
C LYS A 148 -5.35 -3.01 -0.31
N ILE A 149 -4.58 -3.88 -0.96
CA ILE A 149 -4.12 -3.71 -2.34
C ILE A 149 -4.77 -4.83 -3.14
N LEU A 150 -5.68 -4.47 -4.06
CA LEU A 150 -6.61 -5.41 -4.66
C LEU A 150 -6.48 -5.44 -6.18
N GLY A 151 -6.35 -6.64 -6.74
CA GLY A 151 -6.32 -6.87 -8.17
C GLY A 151 -4.91 -7.00 -8.75
N PRO A 152 -4.79 -7.27 -10.06
CA PRO A 152 -3.51 -7.44 -10.74
C PRO A 152 -2.82 -6.09 -11.04
N ILE A 153 -2.76 -5.20 -10.05
CA ILE A 153 -2.13 -3.87 -10.15
C ILE A 153 -0.65 -3.93 -9.76
N THR A 154 0.10 -2.93 -10.20
CA THR A 154 1.51 -2.75 -9.90
C THR A 154 1.72 -1.56 -8.98
N VAL A 155 2.41 -1.78 -7.87
CA VAL A 155 2.90 -0.72 -6.97
C VAL A 155 4.38 -0.52 -7.26
N GLY A 156 4.70 0.62 -7.86
CA GLY A 156 6.04 0.99 -8.30
C GLY A 156 7.07 1.04 -7.17
N PRO A 157 8.37 1.08 -7.51
CA PRO A 157 9.43 0.93 -6.54
C PRO A 157 9.46 2.13 -5.60
N ARG A 158 9.76 1.86 -4.33
CA ARG A 158 9.80 2.85 -3.23
C ARG A 158 8.49 3.63 -3.02
N ALA A 159 7.38 3.18 -3.61
CA ALA A 159 6.07 3.75 -3.32
C ALA A 159 5.64 3.45 -1.88
N ARG A 160 4.80 4.31 -1.31
CA ARG A 160 4.30 4.22 0.06
C ARG A 160 2.79 4.11 0.07
N ILE A 161 2.25 3.10 0.72
CA ILE A 161 0.81 2.96 0.91
C ILE A 161 0.49 3.30 2.36
N GLY A 162 -0.31 4.34 2.59
CA GLY A 162 -0.70 4.75 3.93
C GLY A 162 -1.57 3.71 4.62
N ALA A 163 -1.58 3.75 5.94
CA ALA A 163 -2.38 2.85 6.77
C ALA A 163 -3.87 2.88 6.37
N ASN A 164 -4.52 1.71 6.40
CA ASN A 164 -5.92 1.49 6.04
C ASN A 164 -6.35 1.94 4.64
N SER A 165 -5.41 2.29 3.75
CA SER A 165 -5.74 2.70 2.38
C SER A 165 -6.22 1.52 1.54
N VAL A 166 -7.11 1.78 0.59
CA VAL A 166 -7.61 0.76 -0.37
C VAL A 166 -7.12 1.10 -1.77
N VAL A 167 -6.12 0.39 -2.25
CA VAL A 167 -5.46 0.62 -3.54
C VAL A 167 -6.03 -0.33 -4.59
N ILE A 168 -6.60 0.23 -5.65
CA ILE A 168 -7.27 -0.50 -6.74
C ILE A 168 -6.76 -0.11 -8.13
N GLU A 169 -5.75 0.76 -8.19
CA GLU A 169 -5.11 1.27 -9.42
C GLU A 169 -3.59 1.20 -9.26
N ASP A 170 -2.88 1.20 -10.40
CA ASP A 170 -1.41 1.20 -10.40
C ASP A 170 -0.84 2.43 -9.70
N VAL A 171 0.24 2.24 -8.95
CA VAL A 171 0.91 3.30 -8.20
C VAL A 171 2.26 3.59 -8.84
N PRO A 172 2.53 4.83 -9.29
CA PRO A 172 3.83 5.19 -9.85
C PRO A 172 4.97 5.07 -8.82
N PRO A 173 6.23 4.96 -9.28
CA PRO A 173 7.41 4.98 -8.43
C PRO A 173 7.45 6.17 -7.46
N GLU A 174 7.93 5.95 -6.24
CA GLU A 174 8.16 6.99 -5.21
C GLU A 174 6.93 7.84 -4.83
N MET A 175 5.73 7.36 -5.18
CA MET A 175 4.48 8.03 -4.83
C MET A 175 3.88 7.48 -3.54
N THR A 176 3.14 8.33 -2.84
CA THR A 176 2.37 7.95 -1.65
C THR A 176 0.89 7.83 -2.00
N VAL A 177 0.20 6.81 -1.50
CA VAL A 177 -1.25 6.62 -1.67
C VAL A 177 -1.94 6.58 -0.32
N VAL A 178 -3.03 7.35 -0.17
CA VAL A 178 -3.86 7.36 1.05
C VAL A 178 -5.35 7.29 0.77
N GLY A 179 -6.11 6.78 1.73
CA GLY A 179 -7.57 6.88 1.76
C GLY A 179 -8.31 5.70 1.13
N ILE A 180 -9.64 5.83 1.11
CA ILE A 180 -10.57 4.81 0.61
C ILE A 180 -11.61 5.47 -0.31
N PRO A 181 -11.56 5.26 -1.63
CA PRO A 181 -10.49 4.59 -2.37
C PRO A 181 -9.18 5.38 -2.33
N GLY A 182 -8.06 4.70 -2.52
CA GLY A 182 -6.72 5.27 -2.47
C GLY A 182 -6.52 6.37 -3.51
N ARG A 183 -5.93 7.49 -3.08
CA ARG A 183 -5.55 8.62 -3.92
C ARG A 183 -4.06 8.86 -3.80
N ILE A 184 -3.43 9.09 -4.95
CA ILE A 184 -2.02 9.44 -5.03
C ILE A 184 -1.85 10.86 -4.48
N VAL A 185 -1.01 11.01 -3.45
CA VAL A 185 -0.61 12.29 -2.88
C VAL A 185 0.88 12.53 -3.15
N ARG A 186 1.23 13.76 -3.52
CA ARG A 186 2.63 14.19 -3.57
C ARG A 186 3.03 14.66 -2.18
N GLU A 187 3.99 13.97 -1.59
CA GLU A 187 4.64 14.46 -0.38
C GLU A 187 5.30 15.81 -0.72
N GLN A 188 4.87 16.88 -0.07
CA GLN A 188 5.59 18.15 -0.13
C GLN A 188 6.93 17.92 0.56
N ARG A 189 7.98 17.61 -0.23
CA ARG A 189 9.36 17.34 0.20
C ARG A 189 9.71 18.01 1.54
N ARG A 190 9.55 17.29 2.64
CA ARG A 190 10.43 17.42 3.79
C ARG A 190 11.45 16.31 3.63
N ARG A 191 12.64 16.69 3.16
CA ARG A 191 13.81 15.82 3.08
C ARG A 191 14.24 15.48 4.51
N SER A 192 13.55 14.56 5.18
CA SER A 192 13.99 14.01 6.45
C SER A 192 14.82 12.75 6.19
N GLY A 193 16.14 12.90 6.23
CA GLY A 193 17.10 11.83 6.55
C GLY A 193 17.33 10.72 5.52
N HIS A 194 18.43 10.82 4.76
CA HIS A 194 19.03 9.75 3.95
C HIS A 194 19.75 8.67 4.81
N ASP A 195 19.18 8.22 5.94
CA ASP A 195 19.84 7.27 6.86
C ASP A 195 19.44 5.80 6.61
N GLY A 196 18.78 5.49 5.49
CA GLY A 196 18.31 4.13 5.17
C GLY A 196 17.21 3.59 6.09
N ARG A 197 16.66 4.42 6.99
CA ARG A 197 15.57 4.07 7.90
C ARG A 197 14.21 4.24 7.22
N ILE A 198 13.26 3.41 7.62
CA ILE A 198 11.87 3.47 7.18
C ILE A 198 11.21 4.73 7.76
N ASP A 199 10.54 5.50 6.90
CA ASP A 199 9.76 6.66 7.30
C ASP A 199 8.43 6.23 7.95
N LEU A 200 8.28 6.56 9.23
CA LEU A 200 7.13 6.20 10.06
C LEU A 200 6.16 7.37 10.26
N GLU A 201 6.41 8.54 9.66
CA GLU A 201 5.67 9.79 9.89
C GLU A 201 4.29 9.82 9.18
N HIS A 202 3.47 8.78 9.39
CA HIS A 202 2.15 8.64 8.76
C HIS A 202 1.19 9.80 9.06
N HIS A 203 1.38 10.49 10.19
CA HIS A 203 0.59 11.64 10.60
C HIS A 203 0.84 12.90 9.76
N LEU A 204 1.88 12.92 8.91
CA LEU A 204 2.21 14.04 8.03
C LEU A 204 1.72 13.85 6.59
N ILE A 205 1.06 12.72 6.29
CA ILE A 205 0.59 12.46 4.93
C ILE A 205 -0.58 13.41 4.62
N PRO A 206 -0.61 14.07 3.44
CA PRO A 206 -1.69 14.98 3.06
C PRO A 206 -3.07 14.31 3.09
N ASP A 207 -4.10 15.06 3.50
CA ASP A 207 -5.51 14.64 3.45
C ASP A 207 -6.22 15.27 2.24
N PRO A 208 -6.26 14.58 1.08
CA PRO A 208 -6.86 15.13 -0.12
C PRO A 208 -8.38 15.34 0.01
N VAL A 209 -9.05 14.64 0.93
CA VAL A 209 -10.48 14.80 1.16
C VAL A 209 -10.73 16.05 2.00
N GLY A 210 -9.98 16.22 3.09
CA GLY A 210 -9.98 17.44 3.89
C GLY A 210 -9.71 18.69 3.05
N ASP A 211 -8.65 18.65 2.22
CA ASP A 211 -8.30 19.75 1.32
C ASP A 211 -9.45 20.09 0.34
N ALA A 212 -10.10 19.07 -0.24
CA ALA A 212 -11.23 19.27 -1.14
C ALA A 212 -12.45 19.87 -0.42
N ILE A 213 -12.73 19.44 0.82
CA ILE A 213 -13.81 20.00 1.65
C ILE A 213 -13.54 21.47 1.95
N SER A 214 -12.31 21.84 2.32
CA SER A 214 -11.94 23.24 2.56
C SER A 214 -12.19 24.11 1.32
N VAL A 215 -11.77 23.64 0.13
CA VAL A 215 -12.02 24.36 -1.14
C VAL A 215 -13.52 24.51 -1.42
N LEU A 216 -14.33 23.51 -1.08
CA LEU A 216 -15.79 23.59 -1.25
C LEU A 216 -16.42 24.60 -0.28
N ILE A 217 -15.96 24.65 0.98
CA ILE A 217 -16.44 25.62 1.97
C ILE A 217 -16.10 27.05 1.51
N ASP A 218 -14.86 27.31 1.12
CA ASP A 218 -14.45 28.61 0.58
C ASP A 218 -15.32 29.03 -0.63
N ARG A 219 -15.69 28.05 -1.46
CA ARG A 219 -16.56 28.28 -2.61
C ARG A 219 -18.00 28.59 -2.20
N ILE A 220 -18.53 27.94 -1.16
CA ILE A 220 -19.86 28.21 -0.61
C ILE A 220 -19.89 29.62 -0.05
N ASP A 221 -18.92 30.00 0.78
CA ASP A 221 -18.83 31.35 1.35
C ASP A 221 -18.78 32.43 0.26
N PHE A 222 -18.00 32.19 -0.79
CA PHE A 222 -17.94 33.08 -1.96
C PHE A 222 -19.30 33.19 -2.67
N LEU A 223 -20.01 32.08 -2.86
CA LEU A 223 -21.32 32.07 -3.52
C LEU A 223 -22.39 32.75 -2.66
N GLU A 224 -22.37 32.55 -1.34
CA GLU A 224 -23.28 33.22 -0.40
C GLU A 224 -23.06 34.73 -0.38
N ALA A 225 -21.81 35.19 -0.32
CA ALA A 225 -21.47 36.62 -0.40
C ALA A 225 -21.95 37.25 -1.72
N ARG A 226 -21.78 36.52 -2.83
CA ARG A 226 -22.22 36.98 -4.16
C ARG A 226 -23.75 36.99 -4.28
N LEU A 227 -24.44 36.01 -3.70
CA LEU A 227 -25.91 35.97 -3.66
C LEU A 227 -26.47 37.15 -2.86
N ALA A 228 -25.88 37.44 -1.69
CA ALA A 228 -26.25 38.59 -0.87
C ALA A 228 -26.11 39.91 -1.65
N HIS A 229 -25.00 40.08 -2.38
CA HIS A 229 -24.80 41.26 -3.22
C HIS A 229 -25.84 41.39 -4.35
N VAL A 230 -26.18 40.29 -5.03
CA VAL A 230 -27.20 40.29 -6.08
C VAL A 230 -28.59 40.61 -5.50
N GLN A 231 -28.94 40.03 -4.35
CA GLN A 231 -30.22 40.27 -3.69
C GLN A 231 -30.40 41.75 -3.32
N LEU A 232 -29.35 42.40 -2.82
CA LEU A 232 -29.36 43.84 -2.55
C LEU A 232 -29.64 44.65 -3.83
N ARG A 233 -28.96 44.35 -4.93
CA ARG A 233 -29.18 45.05 -6.22
C ARG A 233 -30.59 44.84 -6.78
N VAL A 234 -31.15 43.64 -6.64
CA VAL A 234 -32.53 43.35 -7.05
C VAL A 234 -33.52 44.14 -6.18
N ASN A 235 -33.30 44.18 -4.87
CA ASN A 235 -34.13 44.95 -3.95
C ASN A 235 -34.05 46.46 -4.24
N GLU A 236 -32.87 47.00 -4.52
CA GLU A 236 -32.66 48.40 -4.94
C GLU A 236 -33.35 48.72 -6.27
N ALA A 237 -33.28 47.81 -7.25
CA ALA A 237 -33.96 47.97 -8.53
C ALA A 237 -35.49 47.94 -8.38
N ALA A 238 -36.02 47.09 -7.50
CA ALA A 238 -37.43 47.02 -7.17
C ALA A 238 -37.95 48.25 -6.40
N HIS A 239 -37.08 48.93 -5.64
CA HIS A 239 -37.41 50.13 -4.85
C HIS A 239 -37.08 51.45 -5.54
N ARG A 240 -36.68 51.46 -6.82
CA ARG A 240 -36.57 52.72 -7.57
C ARG A 240 -37.97 53.33 -7.70
N PRO A 241 -38.22 54.53 -7.14
CA PRO A 241 -39.49 55.20 -7.38
C PRO A 241 -39.60 55.44 -8.89
N THR A 242 -40.74 55.05 -9.45
CA THR A 242 -41.16 55.48 -10.80
C THR A 242 -41.28 57.00 -10.74
N GLY A 243 -40.19 57.69 -11.07
CA GLY A 243 -40.13 59.14 -11.10
C GLY A 243 -41.12 59.68 -12.13
N ASP A 244 -42.02 60.51 -11.63
CA ASP A 244 -42.85 61.51 -12.30
C ASP A 244 -42.91 61.46 -13.83
N SER A 245 -44.03 60.94 -14.33
CA SER A 245 -44.64 61.51 -15.51
C SER A 245 -45.27 62.87 -15.14
N THR A 246 -44.57 63.97 -15.42
CA THR A 246 -45.23 65.29 -15.56
C THR A 246 -45.02 65.80 -16.98
N PRO A 247 -46.10 66.09 -17.74
CA PRO A 247 -46.05 66.79 -19.02
C PRO A 247 -45.81 68.31 -18.84
#